data_AF-A0AAD5KV29-F1
#
_entry.id   AF-A0AAD5KV29-F1
#
_cell.length_a   1.000
_cell.length_b   1.000
_cell.length_c   1.000
_cell.angle_alpha   90.00
_cell.angle_beta   90.00
_cell.angle_gamma   90.00
#
_symmetry.space_group_name_H-M   'P 1'
#
loop_
_entity.id
_entity.type
_entity.pdbx_description
1 polymer ?
#
loop_
_entity_poly.entity_id
_entity_poly.type
_entity_poly.pdbx_seq_one_letter_code
_entity_poly.pdbx_strand_id
1 'polypeptide(L)'
;MSSSQRLASVGGKYTQKLYFDPRADQSSTGGYWITDKKLRQKLSNLIDKDEVIQDAYVYSNPLSKRQWTNGKLYHAFVIIQTMNWWWSMEKNMERITIQRSKDIESVRDMYQRKKRTTGRSPWTWIRKIKTTQGRNTTINELINYIWRKDVLNKDYHVLYANCQKFAALLFDRIKSFEEQVYFDEAADESPSRSTGFYMTVDKAFEEVKRCGGSESFTKQEDYKFRVPFIRHVYNYCRFHTQLDFIFEMCFCGFLMSFITFCRGYYSVAIFTFTCIFLWMLPDLLLSVFDYCFDGGKYHLVMIFEQQGTFWSLEQLNTTLVIHRTKDKDVLLNECQRHPRRTSLKSSKMVEGLHWKNMNEAMEYFCKIQKNKVDVFPSLKDNNVIFLLYKKCKRKNTA
;
A
#
# COMPACT_ATOMS: atom_id res chain seq x y z
N MET A 1 14.59 28.66 10.34
CA MET A 1 15.30 27.41 10.01
C MET A 1 15.48 26.64 11.30
N SER A 2 14.67 25.62 11.56
CA SER A 2 14.78 24.77 12.75
C SER A 2 15.42 23.45 12.35
N SER A 3 16.62 23.18 12.86
CA SER A 3 17.35 21.95 12.65
C SER A 3 16.67 20.83 13.43
N SER A 4 15.95 19.98 12.71
CA SER A 4 15.52 18.68 13.22
C SER A 4 16.77 17.90 13.67
N GLN A 5 16.90 17.73 14.99
CA GLN A 5 17.89 16.85 15.60
C GLN A 5 17.67 15.43 15.09
N ARG A 6 18.59 14.96 14.23
CA ARG A 6 18.70 13.55 13.86
C ARG A 6 19.08 12.76 15.12
N LEU A 7 18.10 12.09 15.71
CA LEU A 7 18.36 11.06 16.71
C LEU A 7 19.31 10.01 16.11
N ALA A 8 20.46 9.82 16.76
CA ALA A 8 21.54 8.99 16.30
C ALA A 8 21.07 7.54 16.06
N SER A 9 21.18 7.06 14.82
CA SER A 9 20.90 5.67 14.49
C SER A 9 22.01 4.77 15.04
N VAL A 10 21.67 3.80 15.90
CA VAL A 10 22.56 2.70 16.30
C VAL A 10 22.73 1.67 15.15
N GLY A 11 22.63 2.12 13.89
CA GLY A 11 22.66 1.29 12.68
C GLY A 11 23.76 1.76 11.75
N GLY A 12 24.38 0.83 11.02
CA GLY A 12 25.48 1.13 10.08
C GLY A 12 25.13 2.19 9.03
N LYS A 13 26.15 2.66 8.30
CA LYS A 13 26.03 3.71 7.27
C LYS A 13 25.23 3.20 6.07
N TYR A 14 23.91 3.23 6.16
CA TYR A 14 23.00 2.83 5.10
C TYR A 14 23.20 3.74 3.89
N THR A 15 23.53 3.15 2.74
CA THR A 15 24.02 3.86 1.56
C THR A 15 22.90 4.29 0.61
N GLN A 16 21.65 3.86 0.85
CA GLN A 16 20.51 4.06 -0.04
C GLN A 16 20.73 3.53 -1.47
N LYS A 17 21.64 2.56 -1.61
CA LYS A 17 21.95 1.88 -2.88
C LYS A 17 21.32 0.50 -2.91
N LEU A 18 21.05 0.04 -4.13
CA LEU A 18 20.67 -1.33 -4.43
C LEU A 18 21.85 -2.07 -5.08
N TYR A 19 22.11 -3.28 -4.63
CA TYR A 19 22.99 -4.22 -5.31
C TYR A 19 22.12 -5.24 -6.05
N PHE A 20 22.40 -5.44 -7.34
CA PHE A 20 21.73 -6.47 -8.13
C PHE A 20 22.75 -7.48 -8.68
N ASP A 21 22.57 -8.76 -8.37
CA ASP A 21 23.34 -9.86 -8.94
C ASP A 21 22.46 -10.72 -9.87
N PRO A 22 22.62 -10.61 -11.20
CA PRO A 22 21.75 -11.29 -12.16
C PRO A 22 22.03 -12.79 -12.28
N ARG A 23 23.16 -13.30 -11.75
CA ARG A 23 23.67 -14.67 -11.93
C ARG A 23 24.50 -15.12 -10.73
N ALA A 24 23.85 -15.27 -9.57
CA ALA A 24 24.51 -15.58 -8.31
C ALA A 24 25.12 -17.00 -8.25
N ASP A 25 24.75 -17.86 -9.18
CA ASP A 25 25.29 -19.21 -9.44
C ASP A 25 26.63 -19.22 -10.21
N GLN A 26 27.02 -18.12 -10.84
CA GLN A 26 28.25 -18.07 -11.64
C GLN A 26 29.47 -17.61 -10.81
N SER A 27 30.67 -17.70 -11.38
CA SER A 27 31.93 -17.33 -10.70
C SER A 27 32.34 -15.86 -10.90
N SER A 28 31.84 -15.16 -11.93
CA SER A 28 32.20 -13.76 -12.24
C SER A 28 31.26 -12.75 -11.59
N THR A 29 31.80 -11.64 -11.07
CA THR A 29 31.09 -10.77 -10.11
C THR A 29 29.80 -10.14 -10.62
N GLY A 30 29.59 -10.03 -11.95
CA GLY A 30 28.33 -9.83 -12.69
C GLY A 30 27.31 -8.81 -12.17
N GLY A 31 27.58 -8.16 -11.05
CA GLY A 31 26.62 -7.53 -10.18
C GLY A 31 26.88 -6.06 -10.14
N TYR A 32 25.80 -5.29 -10.17
CA TYR A 32 25.85 -3.88 -10.45
C TYR A 32 25.22 -3.07 -9.32
N TRP A 33 25.79 -1.90 -9.10
CA TRP A 33 25.25 -0.90 -8.20
C TRP A 33 24.18 -0.09 -8.93
N ILE A 34 22.99 -0.04 -8.34
CA ILE A 34 21.85 0.70 -8.86
C ILE A 34 21.42 1.73 -7.82
N THR A 35 21.31 2.99 -8.25
CA THR A 35 20.74 4.06 -7.43
C THR A 35 19.23 4.09 -7.59
N ASP A 36 18.50 4.62 -6.61
CA ASP A 36 17.05 4.75 -6.64
C ASP A 36 16.52 5.39 -7.94
N LYS A 37 17.16 6.46 -8.45
CA LYS A 37 16.82 7.10 -9.72
C LYS A 37 16.89 6.17 -10.93
N LYS A 38 17.80 5.19 -10.90
CA LYS A 38 18.05 4.23 -11.99
C LYS A 38 17.38 2.88 -11.74
N LEU A 39 16.75 2.67 -10.59
CA LEU A 39 16.18 1.39 -10.16
C LEU A 39 15.18 0.86 -11.18
N ARG A 40 14.13 1.65 -11.45
CA ARG A 40 13.04 1.25 -12.34
C ARG A 40 13.55 0.96 -13.74
N GLN A 41 14.33 1.87 -14.31
CA GLN A 41 14.81 1.74 -15.69
C GLN A 41 15.82 0.60 -15.87
N LYS A 42 16.77 0.43 -14.93
CA LYS A 42 17.79 -0.62 -15.07
C LYS A 42 17.22 -2.01 -14.77
N LEU A 43 16.43 -2.16 -13.71
CA LEU A 43 15.87 -3.48 -13.40
C LEU A 43 14.83 -3.90 -14.43
N SER A 44 13.96 -3.00 -14.93
CA SER A 44 13.01 -3.37 -15.99
C SER A 44 13.67 -3.80 -17.31
N ASN A 45 14.90 -3.35 -17.58
CA ASN A 45 15.65 -3.79 -18.76
C ASN A 45 16.42 -5.10 -18.54
N LEU A 46 16.63 -5.51 -17.28
CA LEU A 46 17.42 -6.72 -16.92
C LEU A 46 16.53 -7.94 -16.62
N ILE A 47 15.22 -7.73 -16.52
CA ILE A 47 14.25 -8.68 -16.02
C ILE A 47 13.13 -8.79 -17.04
N ASP A 48 12.68 -10.02 -17.30
CA ASP A 48 11.56 -10.25 -18.18
C ASP A 48 10.30 -9.67 -17.53
N LYS A 49 9.59 -8.79 -18.24
CA LYS A 49 8.42 -8.07 -17.70
C LYS A 49 7.32 -9.02 -17.24
N ASP A 50 7.24 -10.17 -17.90
CA ASP A 50 6.24 -11.21 -17.71
C ASP A 50 6.72 -12.34 -16.78
N GLU A 51 7.79 -12.11 -16.01
CA GLU A 51 8.29 -13.10 -15.07
C GLU A 51 7.34 -13.24 -13.86
N VAL A 52 6.37 -14.15 -13.99
CA VAL A 52 5.33 -14.42 -12.98
C VAL A 52 5.92 -15.16 -11.77
N ILE A 53 5.55 -14.69 -10.59
CA ILE A 53 5.89 -15.33 -9.32
C ILE A 53 5.00 -16.58 -9.15
N GLN A 54 5.63 -17.73 -8.96
CA GLN A 54 4.96 -18.98 -8.62
C GLN A 54 4.74 -19.05 -7.10
N ASP A 55 5.85 -18.97 -6.35
CA ASP A 55 5.85 -19.07 -4.90
C ASP A 55 6.80 -18.05 -4.28
N ALA A 56 6.52 -17.66 -3.05
CA ALA A 56 7.41 -16.84 -2.24
C ALA A 56 7.55 -17.40 -0.83
N TYR A 57 8.72 -17.21 -0.25
CA TYR A 57 9.13 -17.77 1.02
C TYR A 57 9.86 -16.71 1.85
N VAL A 58 9.51 -16.59 3.12
CA VAL A 58 10.33 -15.83 4.07
C VAL A 58 11.30 -16.79 4.73
N TYR A 59 12.60 -16.49 4.64
CA TYR A 59 13.64 -17.21 5.33
C TYR A 59 14.30 -16.35 6.41
N SER A 60 14.95 -17.00 7.37
CA SER A 60 15.80 -16.36 8.36
C SER A 60 17.13 -17.03 8.56
N ASN A 61 18.11 -16.24 9.00
CA ASN A 61 19.41 -16.71 9.47
C ASN A 61 19.88 -15.86 10.68
N PRO A 62 20.81 -16.36 11.51
CA PRO A 62 21.37 -15.59 12.61
C PRO A 62 22.13 -14.35 12.11
N LEU A 63 22.08 -13.26 12.88
CA LEU A 63 22.88 -12.05 12.69
C LEU A 63 24.37 -12.29 12.95
N SER A 64 24.71 -13.22 13.86
CA SER A 64 26.09 -13.54 14.23
C SER A 64 26.33 -15.04 14.35
N LYS A 65 27.52 -15.49 13.93
CA LYS A 65 27.99 -16.87 14.07
C LYS A 65 28.01 -17.35 15.54
N ARG A 66 28.05 -16.43 16.50
CA ARG A 66 28.07 -16.73 17.94
C ARG A 66 26.67 -16.94 18.54
N GLN A 67 25.59 -16.72 17.79
CA GLN A 67 24.23 -16.90 18.31
C GLN A 67 23.93 -18.38 18.55
N TRP A 68 23.26 -18.64 19.67
CA TRP A 68 22.77 -19.97 20.05
C TRP A 68 21.31 -20.20 19.66
N THR A 69 20.51 -19.14 19.54
CA THR A 69 19.09 -19.17 19.13
C THR A 69 18.72 -17.99 18.22
N ASN A 70 17.65 -18.15 17.43
CA ASN A 70 17.11 -17.14 16.50
C ASN A 70 15.79 -16.50 17.01
N GLY A 71 15.56 -16.46 18.33
CA GLY A 71 14.24 -16.10 18.89
C GLY A 71 13.71 -14.71 18.49
N LYS A 72 14.43 -13.64 18.83
CA LYS A 72 14.05 -12.25 18.50
C LYS A 72 15.03 -11.54 17.57
N LEU A 73 16.28 -12.00 17.52
CA LEU A 73 17.36 -11.39 16.77
C LEU A 73 17.78 -12.30 15.61
N TYR A 74 17.18 -12.07 14.45
CA TYR A 74 17.51 -12.79 13.22
C TYR A 74 17.44 -11.84 12.02
N HIS A 75 18.22 -12.17 10.99
CA HIS A 75 18.09 -11.57 9.68
C HIS A 75 16.98 -12.28 8.92
N ALA A 76 16.12 -11.52 8.24
CA ALA A 76 15.06 -12.06 7.40
C ALA A 76 15.23 -11.61 5.95
N PHE A 77 14.89 -12.50 5.02
CA PHE A 77 14.96 -12.26 3.59
C PHE A 77 13.87 -13.04 2.87
N VAL A 78 13.55 -12.62 1.65
CA VAL A 78 12.52 -13.27 0.83
C VAL A 78 13.19 -14.03 -0.31
N ILE A 79 12.83 -15.31 -0.45
CA ILE A 79 13.13 -16.12 -1.62
C ILE A 79 11.87 -16.21 -2.49
N ILE A 80 12.01 -15.97 -3.79
CA ILE A 80 10.90 -15.97 -4.74
C ILE A 80 11.23 -16.95 -5.86
N GLN A 81 10.27 -17.81 -6.17
CA GLN A 81 10.34 -18.76 -7.26
C GLN A 81 9.53 -18.22 -8.44
N THR A 82 10.14 -18.23 -9.62
CA THR A 82 9.48 -17.99 -10.90
C THR A 82 9.65 -19.24 -11.78
N MET A 83 9.10 -19.24 -12.99
CA MET A 83 9.23 -20.37 -13.91
C MET A 83 10.69 -20.76 -14.19
N ASN A 84 11.57 -19.75 -14.25
CA ASN A 84 12.93 -19.93 -14.75
C ASN A 84 14.01 -19.56 -13.73
N TRP A 85 13.66 -18.91 -12.60
CA TRP A 85 14.64 -18.34 -11.70
C TRP A 85 14.21 -18.45 -10.24
N TRP A 86 15.22 -18.54 -9.39
CA TRP A 86 15.12 -18.27 -7.97
C TRP A 86 15.69 -16.89 -7.68
N TRP A 87 14.95 -16.11 -6.91
CA TRP A 87 15.33 -14.75 -6.50
C TRP A 87 15.54 -14.71 -4.99
N SER A 88 16.45 -13.86 -4.53
CA SER A 88 16.54 -13.42 -3.13
C SER A 88 16.49 -11.90 -3.08
N MET A 89 15.64 -11.38 -2.19
CA MET A 89 15.54 -9.96 -1.89
C MET A 89 15.70 -9.74 -0.39
N GLU A 90 16.65 -8.89 -0.02
CA GLU A 90 16.92 -8.60 1.39
C GLU A 90 17.45 -7.19 1.62
N LYS A 91 17.18 -6.65 2.80
CA LYS A 91 17.65 -5.32 3.24
C LYS A 91 18.53 -5.51 4.47
N ASN A 92 19.73 -4.94 4.46
CA ASN A 92 20.62 -4.93 5.62
C ASN A 92 20.98 -3.48 6.02
N MET A 93 21.89 -3.32 6.99
CA MET A 93 22.31 -2.00 7.47
C MET A 93 22.99 -1.13 6.41
N GLU A 94 23.43 -1.70 5.29
CA GLU A 94 24.18 -0.99 4.26
C GLU A 94 23.32 -0.68 3.04
N ARG A 95 22.42 -1.60 2.65
CA ARG A 95 21.77 -1.60 1.34
C ARG A 95 20.62 -2.59 1.21
N ILE A 96 19.93 -2.52 0.08
CA ILE A 96 19.07 -3.60 -0.42
C ILE A 96 19.87 -4.42 -1.42
N THR A 97 19.80 -5.74 -1.31
CA THR A 97 20.39 -6.70 -2.24
C THR A 97 19.27 -7.49 -2.91
N ILE A 98 19.30 -7.53 -4.24
CA ILE A 98 18.50 -8.42 -5.06
C ILE A 98 19.47 -9.32 -5.81
N GLN A 99 19.23 -10.62 -5.81
CA GLN A 99 20.06 -11.57 -6.56
C GLN A 99 19.16 -12.65 -7.16
N ARG A 100 19.54 -13.19 -8.32
CA ARG A 100 18.83 -14.33 -8.93
C ARG A 100 19.79 -15.40 -9.42
N SER A 101 19.28 -16.63 -9.53
CA SER A 101 20.04 -17.83 -9.86
C SER A 101 19.14 -18.91 -10.45
N LYS A 102 19.69 -19.84 -11.22
CA LYS A 102 18.99 -21.09 -11.59
C LYS A 102 18.88 -22.05 -10.41
N ASP A 103 19.81 -21.97 -9.47
CA ASP A 103 19.87 -22.82 -8.28
C ASP A 103 19.34 -22.10 -7.04
N ILE A 104 18.46 -22.75 -6.28
CA ILE A 104 17.90 -22.21 -5.03
C ILE A 104 18.98 -22.01 -3.96
N GLU A 105 19.93 -22.94 -3.83
CA GLU A 105 21.06 -22.88 -2.90
C GLU A 105 21.84 -21.56 -3.05
N SER A 106 22.09 -21.14 -4.29
CA SER A 106 22.85 -19.93 -4.62
C SER A 106 22.13 -18.64 -4.22
N VAL A 107 20.84 -18.67 -3.92
CA VAL A 107 20.11 -17.51 -3.39
C VAL A 107 19.67 -17.66 -1.93
N ARG A 108 19.37 -18.90 -1.50
CA ARG A 108 18.98 -19.26 -0.14
C ARG A 108 20.17 -19.23 0.80
N ASP A 109 21.27 -19.89 0.43
CA ASP A 109 22.40 -20.14 1.32
C ASP A 109 23.52 -19.13 1.15
N MET A 110 23.48 -18.34 0.08
CA MET A 110 24.51 -17.36 -0.27
C MET A 110 23.96 -15.94 -0.26
N TYR A 111 24.75 -15.01 0.25
CA TYR A 111 24.55 -13.56 0.22
C TYR A 111 25.68 -12.91 -0.56
N GLN A 112 25.41 -12.31 -1.72
CA GLN A 112 26.49 -11.71 -2.55
C GLN A 112 27.64 -12.72 -2.75
N ARG A 113 27.28 -13.98 -3.05
CA ARG A 113 28.20 -15.12 -3.27
C ARG A 113 29.04 -15.51 -2.05
N LYS A 114 28.69 -15.04 -0.86
CA LYS A 114 29.28 -15.48 0.41
C LYS A 114 28.27 -16.32 1.17
N LYS A 115 28.71 -17.44 1.75
CA LYS A 115 27.82 -18.27 2.57
C LYS A 115 27.19 -17.43 3.69
N ARG A 116 25.87 -17.48 3.80
CA ARG A 116 25.12 -16.80 4.85
C ARG A 116 25.57 -17.31 6.21
N THR A 117 25.46 -16.43 7.20
CA THR A 117 25.80 -16.75 8.58
C THR A 117 24.91 -17.89 9.08
N THR A 118 25.55 -18.98 9.48
CA THR A 118 24.95 -20.06 10.27
C THR A 118 25.56 -19.98 11.67
N GLY A 119 24.75 -20.24 12.70
CA GLY A 119 25.22 -20.20 14.07
C GLY A 119 25.83 -21.53 14.51
N ARG A 120 26.11 -21.67 15.81
CA ARG A 120 26.80 -22.85 16.37
C ARG A 120 25.92 -24.09 16.51
N SER A 121 24.61 -23.95 16.41
CA SER A 121 23.66 -25.04 16.64
C SER A 121 22.74 -25.27 15.43
N PRO A 122 22.17 -26.48 15.25
CA PRO A 122 21.11 -26.73 14.26
C PRO A 122 19.91 -25.79 14.41
N TRP A 123 19.71 -25.23 15.61
CA TRP A 123 18.67 -24.24 15.90
C TRP A 123 18.89 -22.88 15.21
N THR A 124 20.09 -22.67 14.69
CA THR A 124 20.54 -21.42 14.06
C THR A 124 20.91 -21.60 12.59
N TRP A 125 20.46 -22.70 11.98
CA TRP A 125 20.51 -22.88 10.53
C TRP A 125 19.52 -21.95 9.83
N ILE A 126 19.67 -21.85 8.51
CA ILE A 126 18.75 -21.10 7.65
C ILE A 126 17.39 -21.78 7.71
N ARG A 127 16.34 -21.02 8.04
CA ARG A 127 15.00 -21.56 8.30
C ARG A 127 13.96 -20.87 7.44
N LYS A 128 13.09 -21.66 6.84
CA LYS A 128 11.86 -21.17 6.20
C LYS A 128 10.85 -20.83 7.31
N ILE A 129 10.33 -19.61 7.30
CA ILE A 129 9.35 -19.12 8.27
C ILE A 129 7.94 -19.16 7.69
N LYS A 130 7.76 -18.68 6.45
CA LYS A 130 6.45 -18.53 5.80
C LYS A 130 6.52 -18.89 4.32
N THR A 131 5.38 -19.25 3.74
CA THR A 131 5.20 -19.50 2.30
C THR A 131 3.88 -18.94 1.81
N THR A 132 3.84 -18.48 0.56
CA THR A 132 2.63 -18.03 -0.15
C THR A 132 2.80 -18.28 -1.64
N GLN A 133 1.68 -18.43 -2.36
CA GLN A 133 1.64 -18.43 -3.81
C GLN A 133 1.67 -16.99 -4.36
N GLY A 134 2.17 -16.82 -5.58
CA GLY A 134 2.39 -15.52 -6.21
C GLY A 134 1.16 -14.80 -6.78
N ARG A 135 0.02 -15.50 -6.93
CA ARG A 135 -1.29 -14.92 -7.32
C ARG A 135 -1.22 -13.97 -8.54
N ASN A 136 -0.55 -14.39 -9.61
CA ASN A 136 -0.32 -13.63 -10.85
C ASN A 136 0.52 -12.35 -10.73
N THR A 137 1.19 -12.13 -9.61
CA THR A 137 2.12 -11.00 -9.45
C THR A 137 3.40 -11.26 -10.23
N THR A 138 3.94 -10.26 -10.93
CA THR A 138 5.24 -10.37 -11.60
C THR A 138 6.39 -9.80 -10.76
N ILE A 139 7.62 -10.21 -11.04
CA ILE A 139 8.82 -9.61 -10.43
C ILE A 139 8.90 -8.10 -10.73
N ASN A 140 8.51 -7.68 -11.92
CA ASN A 140 8.50 -6.27 -12.30
C ASN A 140 7.50 -5.45 -11.47
N GLU A 141 6.30 -5.97 -11.22
CA GLU A 141 5.31 -5.35 -10.33
C GLU A 141 5.84 -5.23 -8.89
N LEU A 142 6.54 -6.26 -8.40
CA LEU A 142 7.16 -6.23 -7.07
C LEU A 142 8.28 -5.18 -6.98
N ILE A 143 9.10 -5.02 -8.02
CA ILE A 143 10.15 -4.00 -8.08
C ILE A 143 9.56 -2.58 -8.14
N ASN A 144 8.52 -2.39 -8.95
CA ASN A 144 7.79 -1.13 -8.99
C ASN A 144 7.17 -0.81 -7.63
N TYR A 145 6.67 -1.82 -6.92
CA TYR A 145 6.17 -1.65 -5.55
C TYR A 145 7.28 -1.21 -4.57
N ILE A 146 8.47 -1.82 -4.60
CA ILE A 146 9.63 -1.39 -3.80
C ILE A 146 9.96 0.08 -4.06
N TRP A 147 9.96 0.49 -5.34
CA TRP A 147 10.23 1.86 -5.73
C TRP A 147 9.13 2.83 -5.28
N ARG A 148 7.85 2.46 -5.45
CA ARG A 148 6.69 3.25 -5.02
C ARG A 148 6.66 3.47 -3.51
N LYS A 149 7.11 2.49 -2.71
CA LYS A 149 7.16 2.57 -1.25
C LYS A 149 8.44 3.23 -0.70
N ASP A 150 9.29 3.72 -1.60
CA ASP A 150 10.56 4.40 -1.29
C ASP A 150 11.49 3.65 -0.34
N VAL A 151 11.48 2.31 -0.44
CA VAL A 151 12.16 1.49 0.57
C VAL A 151 13.68 1.72 0.57
N LEU A 152 14.24 2.15 -0.56
CA LEU A 152 15.64 2.49 -0.72
C LEU A 152 16.05 3.73 0.06
N ASN A 153 15.21 4.75 0.18
CA ASN A 153 15.54 5.99 0.88
C ASN A 153 15.16 5.95 2.37
N LYS A 154 14.36 4.97 2.79
CA LYS A 154 14.02 4.74 4.21
C LYS A 154 15.23 4.28 5.01
N ASP A 155 15.54 5.04 6.07
CA ASP A 155 16.62 4.73 7.00
C ASP A 155 16.49 3.32 7.58
N TYR A 156 17.64 2.67 7.78
CA TYR A 156 17.68 1.38 8.46
C TYR A 156 17.68 1.61 9.97
N HIS A 157 16.67 1.08 10.66
CA HIS A 157 16.63 1.07 12.12
C HIS A 157 16.60 -0.38 12.60
N VAL A 158 17.59 -0.78 13.40
CA VAL A 158 17.77 -2.16 13.89
C VAL A 158 16.50 -2.72 14.54
N LEU A 159 15.78 -1.88 15.29
CA LEU A 159 14.55 -2.28 16.00
C LEU A 159 13.24 -2.02 15.23
N TYR A 160 13.20 -1.04 14.32
CA TYR A 160 11.93 -0.48 13.82
C TYR A 160 11.85 -0.37 12.29
N ALA A 161 12.93 -0.56 11.55
CA ALA A 161 12.97 -0.48 10.09
C ALA A 161 14.09 -1.40 9.58
N ASN A 162 13.98 -2.67 9.96
CA ASN A 162 15.01 -3.69 9.75
C ASN A 162 14.64 -4.65 8.61
N CYS A 163 15.51 -5.64 8.41
CA CYS A 163 15.34 -6.73 7.44
C CYS A 163 14.00 -7.48 7.58
N GLN A 164 13.48 -7.66 8.79
CA GLN A 164 12.21 -8.36 9.06
C GLN A 164 11.02 -7.57 8.50
N LYS A 165 10.98 -6.25 8.72
CA LYS A 165 9.93 -5.40 8.15
C LYS A 165 9.99 -5.34 6.64
N PHE A 166 11.19 -5.31 6.07
CA PHE A 166 11.36 -5.35 4.62
C PHE A 166 10.85 -6.68 4.04
N ALA A 167 11.23 -7.81 4.63
CA ALA A 167 10.79 -9.12 4.19
C ALA A 167 9.27 -9.28 4.30
N ALA A 168 8.68 -8.82 5.41
CA ALA A 168 7.22 -8.79 5.60
C ALA A 168 6.54 -7.94 4.52
N LEU A 169 7.05 -6.74 4.23
CA LEU A 169 6.49 -5.84 3.22
C LEU A 169 6.44 -6.48 1.82
N LEU A 170 7.49 -7.19 1.42
CA LEU A 170 7.50 -7.89 0.13
C LEU A 170 6.57 -9.10 0.14
N PHE A 171 6.63 -9.91 1.21
CA PHE A 171 5.83 -11.12 1.33
C PHE A 171 4.33 -10.81 1.37
N ASP A 172 3.93 -9.79 2.13
CA ASP A 172 2.55 -9.35 2.23
C ASP A 172 2.06 -8.78 0.90
N ARG A 173 2.92 -8.11 0.12
CA ARG A 173 2.58 -7.68 -1.25
C ARG A 173 2.34 -8.85 -2.19
N ILE A 174 3.11 -9.92 -2.09
CA ILE A 174 2.92 -11.12 -2.93
C ILE A 174 1.67 -11.89 -2.46
N LYS A 175 1.46 -11.97 -1.15
CA LYS A 175 0.30 -12.63 -0.54
C LYS A 175 -1.01 -11.89 -0.84
N SER A 176 -1.00 -10.57 -0.81
CA SER A 176 -2.20 -9.73 -0.86
C SER A 176 -2.26 -8.90 -2.14
N PHE A 177 -3.37 -9.01 -2.87
CA PHE A 177 -3.65 -8.21 -4.06
C PHE A 177 -4.28 -6.86 -3.67
N GLU A 178 -3.86 -6.24 -2.57
CA GLU A 178 -4.62 -5.14 -1.94
C GLU A 178 -4.58 -3.80 -2.69
N GLU A 179 -3.55 -3.55 -3.51
CA GLU A 179 -3.49 -2.33 -4.32
C GLU A 179 -4.21 -2.54 -5.67
N GLN A 180 -5.54 -2.53 -5.63
CA GLN A 180 -6.38 -2.55 -6.83
C GLN A 180 -6.72 -1.13 -7.29
N VAL A 181 -6.59 -0.92 -8.59
CA VAL A 181 -7.15 0.22 -9.29
C VAL A 181 -8.36 -0.30 -10.05
N TYR A 182 -9.52 0.32 -9.86
CA TYR A 182 -10.64 0.13 -10.78
C TYR A 182 -10.42 1.09 -11.94
N PHE A 183 -10.37 0.54 -13.15
CA PHE A 183 -10.18 1.32 -14.36
C PHE A 183 -11.31 1.01 -15.32
N ASP A 184 -11.96 2.06 -15.82
CA ASP A 184 -12.98 1.97 -16.87
C ASP A 184 -12.60 2.87 -18.04
N GLU A 185 -12.29 2.27 -19.19
CA GLU A 185 -11.86 3.00 -20.39
C GLU A 185 -13.00 3.78 -21.05
N ALA A 186 -14.24 3.30 -20.89
CA ALA A 186 -15.40 3.78 -21.63
C ALA A 186 -16.66 3.72 -20.75
N ALA A 187 -16.67 4.52 -19.68
CA ALA A 187 -17.74 4.53 -18.68
C ALA A 187 -19.12 4.93 -19.24
N ASP A 188 -19.17 5.55 -20.44
CA ASP A 188 -20.39 5.86 -21.20
C ASP A 188 -20.97 4.67 -21.99
N GLU A 189 -20.22 3.58 -22.15
CA GLU A 189 -20.72 2.40 -22.84
C GLU A 189 -21.70 1.60 -21.97
N SER A 190 -22.65 0.93 -22.62
CA SER A 190 -23.71 0.16 -21.95
C SER A 190 -23.13 -0.86 -20.95
N PRO A 191 -23.75 -1.07 -19.77
CA PRO A 191 -23.31 -2.06 -18.77
C PRO A 191 -23.15 -3.48 -19.33
N SER A 192 -23.86 -3.81 -20.41
CA SER A 192 -23.75 -5.10 -21.12
C SER A 192 -22.38 -5.33 -21.77
N ARG A 193 -21.57 -4.28 -21.94
CA ARG A 193 -20.19 -4.30 -22.46
C ARG A 193 -19.17 -3.84 -21.43
N SER A 194 -19.48 -3.96 -20.12
CA SER A 194 -18.64 -3.47 -19.01
C SER A 194 -17.14 -3.57 -19.32
N THR A 195 -16.55 -2.41 -19.62
CA THR A 195 -15.11 -2.24 -19.87
C THR A 195 -14.34 -1.97 -18.58
N GLY A 196 -15.05 -1.86 -17.46
CA GLY A 196 -14.50 -1.62 -16.14
C GLY A 196 -13.97 -2.88 -15.48
N PHE A 197 -12.74 -2.86 -15.00
CA PHE A 197 -12.17 -3.98 -14.25
C PHE A 197 -11.16 -3.55 -13.20
N TYR A 198 -11.02 -4.39 -12.18
CA TYR A 198 -9.99 -4.23 -11.16
C TYR A 198 -8.66 -4.78 -11.68
N MET A 199 -7.61 -3.99 -11.53
CA MET A 199 -6.27 -4.34 -11.97
C MET A 199 -5.20 -3.86 -10.99
N THR A 200 -3.95 -4.29 -11.18
CA THR A 200 -2.82 -3.77 -10.40
C THR A 200 -2.56 -2.32 -10.77
N VAL A 201 -1.93 -1.57 -9.85
CA VAL A 201 -1.49 -0.20 -10.13
C VAL A 201 -0.63 -0.15 -11.40
N ASP A 202 0.29 -1.09 -11.58
CA ASP A 202 1.18 -1.13 -12.75
C ASP A 202 0.41 -1.31 -14.06
N LYS A 203 -0.55 -2.23 -14.11
CA LYS A 203 -1.44 -2.38 -15.26
C LYS A 203 -2.27 -1.12 -15.51
N ALA A 204 -2.76 -0.46 -14.45
CA ALA A 204 -3.49 0.80 -14.61
C ALA A 204 -2.62 1.91 -15.21
N PHE A 205 -1.33 1.95 -14.90
CA PHE A 205 -0.40 2.85 -15.57
C PHE A 205 -0.25 2.54 -17.06
N GLU A 206 -0.19 1.26 -17.43
CA GLU A 206 -0.10 0.84 -18.84
C GLU A 206 -1.37 1.20 -19.59
N GLU A 207 -2.54 0.93 -19.01
CA GLU A 207 -3.83 1.29 -19.60
C GLU A 207 -4.02 2.81 -19.72
N VAL A 208 -3.65 3.58 -18.68
CA VAL A 208 -3.66 5.05 -18.75
C VAL A 208 -2.71 5.56 -19.83
N LYS A 209 -1.55 4.93 -20.06
CA LYS A 209 -0.64 5.30 -21.14
C LYS A 209 -1.16 4.93 -22.51
N ARG A 210 -1.80 3.77 -22.64
CA ARG A 210 -2.41 3.29 -23.88
C ARG A 210 -3.57 4.19 -24.30
N CYS A 211 -4.41 4.57 -23.34
CA CYS A 211 -5.64 5.32 -23.56
C CYS A 211 -5.42 6.84 -23.52
N GLY A 212 -4.47 7.30 -22.71
CA GLY A 212 -4.12 8.70 -22.52
C GLY A 212 -3.03 9.10 -23.52
N GLY A 213 -3.45 9.83 -24.56
CA GLY A 213 -2.52 10.43 -25.51
C GLY A 213 -1.60 11.47 -24.88
N SER A 214 -0.67 12.00 -25.67
CA SER A 214 0.32 12.97 -25.21
C SER A 214 -0.25 14.37 -24.94
N GLU A 215 -1.51 14.59 -25.29
CA GLU A 215 -2.10 15.92 -25.36
C GLU A 215 -2.42 16.48 -23.99
N SER A 216 -2.32 17.80 -23.90
CA SER A 216 -2.55 18.47 -22.65
C SER A 216 -4.03 18.46 -22.28
N PHE A 217 -4.31 18.41 -20.98
CA PHE A 217 -5.61 18.72 -20.45
C PHE A 217 -6.01 20.14 -20.88
N THR A 218 -7.29 20.30 -21.21
CA THR A 218 -7.90 21.60 -21.57
C THR A 218 -8.59 22.21 -20.36
N LYS A 219 -9.12 21.37 -19.47
CA LYS A 219 -9.84 21.79 -18.27
C LYS A 219 -9.61 20.83 -17.10
N GLN A 220 -9.63 21.36 -15.88
CA GLN A 220 -9.73 20.59 -14.64
C GLN A 220 -10.87 21.12 -13.78
N GLU A 221 -11.68 20.21 -13.24
CA GLU A 221 -12.77 20.50 -12.33
C GLU A 221 -12.70 19.60 -11.09
N ASP A 222 -12.77 20.21 -9.91
CA ASP A 222 -12.71 19.50 -8.65
C ASP A 222 -14.11 19.46 -8.00
N TYR A 223 -14.57 18.27 -7.66
CA TYR A 223 -15.85 18.03 -7.03
C TYR A 223 -15.67 17.49 -5.61
N LYS A 224 -16.49 18.02 -4.69
CA LYS A 224 -16.55 17.57 -3.30
C LYS A 224 -17.92 17.00 -3.01
N PHE A 225 -17.97 15.70 -2.80
CA PHE A 225 -19.18 15.01 -2.38
C PHE A 225 -19.12 14.82 -0.87
N ARG A 226 -20.18 15.21 -0.15
CA ARG A 226 -20.28 14.91 1.28
C ARG A 226 -20.49 13.40 1.43
N VAL A 227 -19.75 12.72 2.30
CA VAL A 227 -20.06 11.32 2.60
C VAL A 227 -21.24 11.28 3.56
N PRO A 228 -22.33 10.52 3.27
CA PRO A 228 -23.45 10.39 4.20
C PRO A 228 -23.00 9.85 5.56
N PHE A 229 -23.57 10.40 6.64
CA PHE A 229 -23.24 10.02 8.02
C PHE A 229 -23.36 8.52 8.27
N ILE A 230 -24.46 7.92 7.80
CA ILE A 230 -24.73 6.47 7.96
C ILE A 230 -23.59 5.64 7.38
N ARG A 231 -23.00 6.05 6.26
CA ARG A 231 -21.86 5.33 5.66
C ARG A 231 -20.55 5.61 6.40
N HIS A 232 -20.38 6.80 6.96
CA HIS A 232 -19.25 7.08 7.84
C HIS A 232 -19.28 6.18 9.07
N VAL A 233 -20.44 6.08 9.74
CA VAL A 233 -20.67 5.17 10.86
C VAL A 233 -20.46 3.72 10.42
N TYR A 234 -21.08 3.28 9.31
CA TYR A 234 -20.91 1.92 8.82
C TYR A 234 -19.45 1.58 8.48
N ASN A 235 -18.71 2.48 7.83
CA ASN A 235 -17.30 2.27 7.54
C ASN A 235 -16.48 2.27 8.83
N TYR A 236 -16.70 3.22 9.74
CA TYR A 236 -16.04 3.27 11.04
C TYR A 236 -16.26 1.96 11.82
N CYS A 237 -17.51 1.48 11.86
CA CYS A 237 -17.90 0.20 12.45
C CYS A 237 -17.23 -0.99 11.74
N ARG A 238 -17.18 -1.00 10.41
CA ARG A 238 -16.54 -2.08 9.63
C ARG A 238 -15.01 -2.09 9.76
N PHE A 239 -14.39 -0.93 9.99
CA PHE A 239 -12.92 -0.79 10.01
C PHE A 239 -12.31 -1.15 11.35
N HIS A 240 -13.02 -0.94 12.45
CA HIS A 240 -12.67 -1.60 13.69
C HIS A 240 -13.11 -3.06 13.56
N THR A 241 -12.21 -3.94 13.10
CA THR A 241 -12.29 -5.40 13.32
C THR A 241 -12.32 -5.75 14.82
N GLN A 242 -12.10 -4.74 15.67
CA GLN A 242 -12.49 -4.79 17.07
C GLN A 242 -14.00 -4.85 17.28
N LEU A 243 -14.88 -4.66 16.30
CA LEU A 243 -16.32 -4.85 16.48
C LEU A 243 -16.71 -6.31 16.55
N ASP A 244 -16.02 -7.25 15.91
CA ASP A 244 -16.26 -8.67 16.19
C ASP A 244 -15.85 -8.98 17.63
N PHE A 245 -14.71 -8.43 18.09
CA PHE A 245 -14.26 -8.57 19.48
C PHE A 245 -15.15 -7.82 20.48
N ILE A 246 -15.59 -6.60 20.18
CA ILE A 246 -16.46 -5.77 21.00
C ILE A 246 -17.87 -6.35 20.98
N PHE A 247 -18.37 -6.85 19.84
CA PHE A 247 -19.65 -7.54 19.73
C PHE A 247 -19.60 -8.89 20.45
N GLU A 248 -18.52 -9.66 20.33
CA GLU A 248 -18.30 -10.86 21.16
C GLU A 248 -18.26 -10.50 22.64
N MET A 249 -17.53 -9.45 23.04
CA MET A 249 -17.45 -9.00 24.43
C MET A 249 -18.78 -8.44 24.94
N CYS A 250 -19.54 -7.72 24.11
CA CYS A 250 -20.88 -7.21 24.41
C CYS A 250 -21.90 -8.34 24.46
N PHE A 251 -21.79 -9.35 23.60
CA PHE A 251 -22.64 -10.53 23.59
C PHE A 251 -22.35 -11.42 24.79
N CYS A 252 -21.08 -11.64 25.11
CA CYS A 252 -20.65 -12.32 26.33
C CYS A 252 -21.12 -11.55 27.57
N GLY A 253 -20.94 -10.22 27.58
CA GLY A 253 -21.43 -9.35 28.65
C GLY A 253 -22.95 -9.41 28.80
N PHE A 254 -23.69 -9.37 27.70
CA PHE A 254 -25.15 -9.49 27.67
C PHE A 254 -25.61 -10.86 28.15
N LEU A 255 -24.98 -11.94 27.67
CA LEU A 255 -25.30 -13.32 28.06
C LEU A 255 -25.02 -13.54 29.55
N MET A 256 -23.90 -13.03 30.06
CA MET A 256 -23.57 -13.08 31.49
C MET A 256 -24.55 -12.26 32.32
N SER A 257 -24.93 -11.07 31.88
CA SER A 257 -25.96 -10.25 32.54
C SER A 257 -27.34 -10.93 32.51
N PHE A 258 -27.71 -11.59 31.41
CA PHE A 258 -28.96 -12.33 31.29
C PHE A 258 -29.00 -13.55 32.22
N ILE A 259 -27.93 -14.33 32.29
CA ILE A 259 -27.80 -15.44 33.25
C ILE A 259 -27.91 -14.94 34.69
N THR A 260 -27.28 -13.80 34.98
CA THR A 260 -27.28 -13.17 36.31
C THR A 260 -28.67 -12.64 36.68
N PHE A 261 -29.40 -12.09 35.69
CA PHE A 261 -30.80 -11.68 35.81
C PHE A 261 -31.73 -12.86 36.07
N CYS A 262 -31.62 -13.95 35.31
CA CYS A 262 -32.41 -15.17 35.51
C CYS A 262 -32.17 -15.82 36.90
N ARG A 263 -31.03 -15.53 37.54
CA ARG A 263 -30.70 -15.97 38.91
C ARG A 263 -31.14 -15.00 40.01
N GLY A 264 -31.82 -13.90 39.67
CA GLY A 264 -32.35 -12.92 40.63
C GLY A 264 -31.37 -11.83 41.06
N TYR A 265 -30.20 -11.71 40.43
CA TYR A 265 -29.18 -10.70 40.75
C TYR A 265 -29.30 -9.46 39.86
N TYR A 266 -30.45 -8.78 39.94
CA TYR A 266 -30.79 -7.64 39.08
C TYR A 266 -29.78 -6.48 39.14
N SER A 267 -29.22 -6.21 40.32
CA SER A 267 -28.26 -5.11 40.53
C SER A 267 -26.94 -5.31 39.79
N VAL A 268 -26.45 -6.56 39.69
CA VAL A 268 -25.19 -6.90 39.03
C VAL A 268 -25.33 -6.79 37.51
N ALA A 269 -26.43 -7.27 36.95
CA ALA A 269 -26.71 -7.20 35.52
C ALA A 269 -26.79 -5.74 35.01
N ILE A 270 -27.48 -4.87 35.76
CA ILE A 270 -27.59 -3.43 35.44
C ILE A 270 -26.22 -2.76 35.53
N PHE A 271 -25.43 -3.06 36.55
CA PHE A 271 -24.08 -2.51 36.72
C PHE A 271 -23.16 -2.89 35.55
N THR A 272 -23.11 -4.17 35.17
CA THR A 272 -22.27 -4.64 34.06
C THR A 272 -22.69 -4.01 32.73
N PHE A 273 -23.99 -3.92 32.45
CA PHE A 273 -24.48 -3.27 31.23
C PHE A 273 -24.10 -1.78 31.18
N THR A 274 -24.24 -1.08 32.31
CA THR A 274 -23.89 0.34 32.43
C THR A 274 -22.39 0.56 32.23
N CYS A 275 -21.53 -0.29 32.79
CA CYS A 275 -20.07 -0.21 32.59
C CYS A 275 -19.67 -0.42 31.13
N ILE A 276 -20.27 -1.41 30.44
CA ILE A 276 -20.00 -1.64 29.01
C ILE A 276 -20.46 -0.44 28.18
N PHE A 277 -21.66 0.08 28.45
CA PHE A 277 -22.19 1.23 27.73
C PHE A 277 -21.34 2.48 27.94
N LEU A 278 -20.96 2.79 29.18
CA LEU A 278 -20.11 3.93 29.52
C LEU A 278 -18.68 3.79 28.97
N TRP A 279 -18.18 2.56 28.75
CA TRP A 279 -16.88 2.34 28.13
C TRP A 279 -16.90 2.58 26.62
N MET A 280 -17.99 2.20 25.93
CA MET A 280 -18.12 2.41 24.48
C MET A 280 -18.58 3.82 24.09
N LEU A 281 -19.35 4.48 24.96
CA LEU A 281 -19.95 5.77 24.67
C LEU A 281 -18.91 6.85 24.29
N PRO A 282 -17.74 6.98 24.94
CA PRO A 282 -16.71 7.95 24.57
C PRO A 282 -16.17 7.74 23.16
N ASP A 283 -15.88 6.51 22.74
CA ASP A 283 -15.37 6.22 21.39
C ASP A 283 -16.43 6.46 20.32
N LEU A 284 -17.69 6.07 20.60
CA LEU A 284 -18.81 6.38 19.72
C LEU A 284 -19.01 7.90 19.62
N LEU A 285 -19.03 8.60 20.74
CA LEU A 285 -19.16 10.06 20.78
C LEU A 285 -17.99 10.75 20.09
N LEU A 286 -16.76 10.28 20.26
CA LEU A 286 -15.58 10.77 19.55
C LEU A 286 -15.72 10.57 18.04
N SER A 287 -16.22 9.41 17.58
CA SER A 287 -16.45 9.17 16.16
C SER A 287 -17.54 10.10 15.58
N VAL A 288 -18.60 10.36 16.35
CA VAL A 288 -19.68 11.28 15.98
C VAL A 288 -19.17 12.72 16.03
N PHE A 289 -18.35 13.04 17.03
CA PHE A 289 -17.74 14.35 17.21
C PHE A 289 -16.77 14.64 16.07
N ASP A 290 -15.85 13.73 15.76
CA ASP A 290 -14.97 13.81 14.59
C ASP A 290 -15.78 14.02 13.31
N TYR A 291 -16.86 13.24 13.10
CA TYR A 291 -17.72 13.45 11.93
C TYR A 291 -18.39 14.83 11.90
N CYS A 292 -18.91 15.29 13.03
CA CYS A 292 -19.62 16.56 13.16
C CYS A 292 -18.68 17.77 13.06
N PHE A 293 -17.48 17.70 13.65
CA PHE A 293 -16.53 18.80 13.77
C PHE A 293 -15.51 18.86 12.63
N ASP A 294 -15.09 17.74 12.01
CA ASP A 294 -14.29 17.79 10.77
C ASP A 294 -15.13 18.17 9.53
N GLY A 295 -16.41 18.53 9.72
CA GLY A 295 -17.29 18.97 8.64
C GLY A 295 -17.70 17.85 7.68
N GLY A 296 -17.60 16.59 8.13
CA GLY A 296 -17.78 15.38 7.33
C GLY A 296 -16.61 15.12 6.39
N LYS A 297 -16.19 13.86 6.28
CA LYS A 297 -15.20 13.46 5.26
C LYS A 297 -15.79 13.76 3.88
N TYR A 298 -15.13 14.62 3.11
CA TYR A 298 -15.46 14.86 1.72
C TYR A 298 -14.82 13.78 0.86
N HIS A 299 -15.62 13.20 -0.02
CA HIS A 299 -15.13 12.43 -1.15
C HIS A 299 -14.75 13.38 -2.28
N LEU A 300 -13.52 13.29 -2.74
CA LEU A 300 -12.96 14.17 -3.76
C LEU A 300 -12.90 13.44 -5.08
N VAL A 301 -13.41 14.08 -6.12
CA VAL A 301 -13.30 13.62 -7.50
C VAL A 301 -12.67 14.75 -8.29
N MET A 302 -11.62 14.42 -9.04
CA MET A 302 -11.03 15.32 -10.01
C MET A 302 -11.47 14.88 -11.39
N ILE A 303 -12.00 15.80 -12.18
CA ILE A 303 -12.33 15.56 -13.58
C ILE A 303 -11.39 16.39 -14.44
N PHE A 304 -10.76 15.75 -15.41
CA PHE A 304 -9.87 16.37 -16.39
C PHE A 304 -10.46 16.22 -17.77
N GLU A 305 -10.46 17.28 -18.56
CA GLU A 305 -10.85 17.26 -19.96
C GLU A 305 -9.60 17.16 -20.84
N GLN A 306 -9.60 16.26 -21.81
CA GLN A 306 -8.52 16.04 -22.79
C GLN A 306 -9.15 15.76 -24.15
N GLN A 307 -9.04 16.70 -25.10
CA GLN A 307 -9.55 16.55 -26.47
C GLN A 307 -11.01 16.06 -26.59
N GLY A 308 -11.92 16.61 -25.78
CA GLY A 308 -13.32 16.18 -25.78
C GLY A 308 -13.57 14.81 -25.13
N THR A 309 -12.57 14.22 -24.49
CA THR A 309 -12.73 13.11 -23.54
C THR A 309 -12.54 13.61 -22.12
N PHE A 310 -13.25 13.01 -21.18
CA PHE A 310 -13.17 13.32 -19.77
C PHE A 310 -12.58 12.15 -19.01
N TRP A 311 -11.72 12.47 -18.06
CA TRP A 311 -11.15 11.52 -17.13
C TRP A 311 -11.56 11.87 -15.72
N SER A 312 -12.04 10.90 -14.92
CA SER A 312 -12.18 11.09 -13.48
C SER A 312 -11.11 10.34 -12.71
N LEU A 313 -10.57 10.97 -11.67
CA LEU A 313 -9.72 10.34 -10.68
C LEU A 313 -10.37 10.52 -9.30
N GLU A 314 -10.69 9.41 -8.65
CA GLU A 314 -11.24 9.40 -7.30
C GLU A 314 -10.60 8.30 -6.44
N GLN A 315 -10.58 8.47 -5.12
CA GLN A 315 -10.08 7.46 -4.20
C GLN A 315 -11.20 7.03 -3.26
N LEU A 316 -11.59 5.76 -3.40
CA LEU A 316 -12.38 5.05 -2.41
C LEU A 316 -11.45 4.50 -1.32
N ASN A 317 -12.04 4.03 -0.21
CA ASN A 317 -11.31 3.60 1.00
C ASN A 317 -10.00 2.84 0.74
N THR A 318 -9.99 1.90 -0.21
CA THR A 318 -8.83 1.07 -0.55
C THR A 318 -8.54 1.02 -2.05
N THR A 319 -9.30 1.76 -2.87
CA THR A 319 -9.31 1.60 -4.31
C THR A 319 -9.16 2.96 -4.96
N LEU A 320 -8.14 3.11 -5.80
CA LEU A 320 -8.08 4.21 -6.74
C LEU A 320 -9.02 3.88 -7.89
N VAL A 321 -9.88 4.82 -8.26
CA VAL A 321 -10.85 4.65 -9.34
C VAL A 321 -10.51 5.66 -10.43
N ILE A 322 -10.37 5.15 -11.64
CA ILE A 322 -10.08 5.92 -12.84
C ILE A 322 -11.17 5.59 -13.85
N HIS A 323 -11.88 6.61 -14.32
CA HIS A 323 -12.82 6.45 -15.42
C HIS A 323 -12.42 7.35 -16.57
N ARG A 324 -12.75 6.92 -17.78
CA ARG A 324 -12.65 7.71 -19.00
C ARG A 324 -13.96 7.61 -19.76
N THR A 325 -14.38 8.71 -20.37
CA THR A 325 -15.63 8.77 -21.13
C THR A 325 -15.67 9.98 -22.06
N LYS A 326 -16.58 10.00 -23.03
CA LYS A 326 -16.85 11.19 -23.85
C LYS A 326 -17.88 12.13 -23.21
N ASP A 327 -18.65 11.64 -22.23
CA ASP A 327 -19.71 12.40 -21.57
C ASP A 327 -19.38 12.64 -20.09
N LYS A 328 -19.16 13.91 -19.74
CA LYS A 328 -18.86 14.32 -18.37
C LYS A 328 -19.98 13.98 -17.39
N ASP A 329 -21.24 14.02 -17.81
CA ASP A 329 -22.37 13.76 -16.93
C ASP A 329 -22.42 12.28 -16.52
N VAL A 330 -21.90 11.39 -17.37
CA VAL A 330 -21.69 9.98 -17.02
C VAL A 330 -20.70 9.86 -15.87
N LEU A 331 -19.57 10.57 -15.87
CA LEU A 331 -18.63 10.54 -14.74
C LEU A 331 -19.28 11.04 -13.45
N LEU A 332 -20.01 12.14 -13.53
CA LEU A 332 -20.69 12.70 -12.36
C LEU A 332 -21.75 11.75 -11.82
N ASN A 333 -22.47 11.07 -12.70
CA ASN A 333 -23.45 10.06 -12.33
C ASN A 333 -22.81 8.79 -11.78
N GLU A 334 -21.73 8.27 -12.37
CA GLU A 334 -21.01 7.10 -11.85
C GLU A 334 -20.38 7.39 -10.48
N CYS A 335 -19.77 8.57 -10.35
CA CYS A 335 -19.30 9.07 -9.05
C CYS A 335 -20.47 9.26 -8.06
N GLN A 336 -21.74 9.29 -8.48
CA GLN A 336 -22.90 9.33 -7.59
C GLN A 336 -23.58 7.94 -7.39
N ARG A 337 -23.41 7.00 -8.33
CA ARG A 337 -24.09 5.68 -8.36
C ARG A 337 -23.61 4.71 -7.29
N HIS A 338 -22.36 4.82 -6.82
CA HIS A 338 -22.03 4.26 -5.50
C HIS A 338 -22.91 4.93 -4.46
N PRO A 339 -23.75 4.24 -3.67
CA PRO A 339 -24.97 4.76 -3.04
C PRO A 339 -24.73 6.07 -2.27
N ARG A 340 -24.77 7.19 -2.99
CA ARG A 340 -24.41 8.54 -2.55
C ARG A 340 -25.63 9.41 -2.82
N ARG A 341 -26.63 9.35 -1.95
CA ARG A 341 -27.66 10.40 -1.88
C ARG A 341 -27.02 11.63 -1.23
N THR A 342 -26.33 12.44 -2.02
CA THR A 342 -25.86 13.76 -1.57
C THR A 342 -26.04 14.82 -2.65
N SER A 343 -26.61 15.96 -2.25
CA SER A 343 -26.68 17.16 -3.06
C SER A 343 -25.26 17.63 -3.42
N LEU A 344 -25.00 17.79 -4.72
CA LEU A 344 -23.77 18.38 -5.23
C LEU A 344 -23.61 19.80 -4.65
N LYS A 345 -22.60 20.03 -3.79
CA LYS A 345 -22.19 21.39 -3.45
C LYS A 345 -21.15 21.84 -4.48
N SER A 346 -21.31 23.08 -4.94
CA SER A 346 -20.71 23.68 -6.14
C SER A 346 -19.30 23.20 -6.50
N SER A 347 -19.12 22.88 -7.78
CA SER A 347 -17.82 22.75 -8.42
C SER A 347 -17.11 24.09 -8.35
N LYS A 348 -15.87 24.10 -7.85
CA LYS A 348 -14.99 25.26 -8.03
C LYS A 348 -14.11 24.95 -9.22
N MET A 349 -14.31 25.67 -10.33
CA MET A 349 -13.39 25.61 -11.46
C MET A 349 -12.05 26.16 -10.99
N VAL A 350 -10.99 25.40 -11.21
CA VAL A 350 -9.63 25.77 -10.83
C VAL A 350 -8.91 26.12 -12.12
N GLU A 351 -8.76 27.42 -12.40
CA GLU A 351 -7.96 27.88 -13.54
C GLU A 351 -6.47 27.66 -13.22
N GLY A 352 -5.75 27.00 -14.12
CA GLY A 352 -4.36 26.59 -13.92
C GLY A 352 -4.22 25.08 -13.80
N LEU A 353 -4.11 24.41 -14.95
CA LEU A 353 -3.86 22.97 -15.01
C LEU A 353 -2.43 22.65 -14.54
N HIS A 354 -2.34 21.92 -13.43
CA HIS A 354 -1.04 21.56 -12.87
C HIS A 354 -0.33 20.47 -13.67
N TRP A 355 -1.09 19.54 -14.24
CA TRP A 355 -0.55 18.40 -14.97
C TRP A 355 -0.87 18.57 -16.45
N LYS A 356 0.09 18.18 -17.29
CA LYS A 356 -0.12 18.19 -18.73
C LYS A 356 -1.15 17.14 -19.10
N ASN A 357 -1.02 15.91 -18.63
CA ASN A 357 -1.93 14.83 -19.01
C ASN A 357 -2.06 13.79 -17.88
N MET A 358 -2.89 12.77 -18.12
CA MET A 358 -3.18 11.75 -17.10
C MET A 358 -1.94 10.93 -16.74
N ASN A 359 -1.01 10.74 -17.69
CA ASN A 359 0.27 10.10 -17.42
C ASN A 359 1.08 10.87 -16.36
N GLU A 360 1.15 12.19 -16.47
CA GLU A 360 1.84 13.03 -15.48
C GLU A 360 1.13 13.03 -14.12
N ALA A 361 -0.21 13.09 -14.10
CA ALA A 361 -1.00 13.02 -12.88
C ALA A 361 -0.76 11.70 -12.12
N MET A 362 -0.78 10.58 -12.85
CA MET A 362 -0.50 9.25 -12.30
C MET A 362 0.96 9.14 -11.84
N GLU A 363 1.94 9.63 -12.61
CA GLU A 363 3.33 9.65 -12.16
C GLU A 363 3.51 10.44 -10.86
N TYR A 364 2.81 11.57 -10.73
CA TYR A 364 2.83 12.36 -9.51
C TYR A 364 2.16 11.62 -8.34
N PHE A 365 1.05 10.91 -8.57
CA PHE A 365 0.43 10.03 -7.59
C PHE A 365 1.43 9.00 -7.04
N CYS A 366 2.20 8.34 -7.93
CA CYS A 366 3.26 7.42 -7.54
C CYS A 366 4.37 8.09 -6.72
N LYS A 367 4.78 9.31 -7.08
CA LYS A 367 5.79 10.07 -6.34
C LYS A 367 5.30 10.49 -4.95
N ILE A 368 4.00 10.79 -4.77
CA ILE A 368 3.44 11.09 -3.44
C ILE A 368 3.50 9.87 -2.53
N GLN A 369 3.17 8.68 -3.06
CA GLN A 369 3.27 7.43 -2.32
C GLN A 369 4.70 7.15 -1.85
N LYS A 370 5.68 7.55 -2.67
CA LYS A 370 7.11 7.44 -2.35
C LYS A 370 7.50 8.23 -1.09
N ASN A 371 7.17 9.52 -1.04
CA ASN A 371 7.70 10.41 0.01
C ASN A 371 7.10 10.22 1.42
N LYS A 372 6.24 9.21 1.65
CA LYS A 372 5.64 8.98 2.98
C LYS A 372 6.49 8.00 3.79
N VAL A 373 7.13 8.55 4.83
CA VAL A 373 8.13 7.91 5.69
C VAL A 373 7.50 6.94 6.69
N ASP A 374 6.23 7.13 7.06
CA ASP A 374 5.62 6.35 8.14
C ASP A 374 5.22 4.92 7.76
N VAL A 375 5.28 4.06 8.78
CA VAL A 375 4.84 2.67 8.78
C VAL A 375 3.36 2.64 8.40
N PHE A 376 3.09 2.25 7.15
CA PHE A 376 1.80 1.89 6.57
C PHE A 376 0.59 2.76 6.99
N PRO A 377 0.37 3.90 6.33
CA PRO A 377 -0.99 4.20 5.95
C PRO A 377 -1.30 3.31 4.76
N SER A 378 -2.17 2.32 4.97
CA SER A 378 -2.93 1.76 3.85
C SER A 378 -3.56 2.91 3.04
N LEU A 379 -4.07 2.66 1.83
CA LEU A 379 -4.88 3.64 1.09
C LEU A 379 -6.02 4.27 1.95
N LYS A 380 -6.32 3.70 3.13
CA LYS A 380 -7.30 4.15 4.11
C LYS A 380 -6.98 5.46 4.85
N ASP A 381 -5.72 5.77 5.17
CA ASP A 381 -5.42 6.92 6.07
C ASP A 381 -4.99 8.19 5.33
N ASN A 382 -4.84 8.09 4.02
CA ASN A 382 -4.29 9.15 3.22
C ASN A 382 -5.09 9.28 1.94
N ASN A 383 -6.01 10.25 1.92
CA ASN A 383 -6.68 10.68 0.70
C ASN A 383 -5.62 11.36 -0.20
N VAL A 384 -4.99 10.57 -1.07
CA VAL A 384 -3.97 11.02 -2.02
C VAL A 384 -4.58 12.03 -2.98
N ILE A 385 -5.84 11.85 -3.36
CA ILE A 385 -6.59 12.83 -4.16
C ILE A 385 -6.68 14.16 -3.41
N PHE A 386 -6.85 14.15 -2.10
CA PHE A 386 -6.77 15.38 -1.31
C PHE A 386 -5.39 16.05 -1.33
N LEU A 387 -4.29 15.28 -1.42
CA LEU A 387 -2.95 15.84 -1.58
C LEU A 387 -2.72 16.41 -2.98
N LEU A 388 -3.20 15.72 -4.02
CA LEU A 388 -3.25 16.25 -5.38
C LEU A 388 -4.01 17.59 -5.38
N TYR A 389 -5.17 17.63 -4.72
CA TYR A 389 -6.05 18.80 -4.65
C TYR A 389 -5.37 19.97 -3.92
N LYS A 390 -4.77 19.70 -2.76
CA LYS A 390 -4.00 20.70 -2.00
C LYS A 390 -2.85 21.27 -2.82
N LYS A 391 -2.19 20.46 -3.65
CA LYS A 391 -1.09 20.95 -4.51
C LYS A 391 -1.59 21.86 -5.61
N CYS A 392 -2.70 21.53 -6.29
CA CYS A 392 -3.32 22.45 -7.26
C CYS A 392 -3.68 23.78 -6.59
N LYS A 393 -4.32 23.72 -5.41
CA LYS A 393 -4.78 24.93 -4.72
C LYS A 393 -3.66 25.88 -4.29
N ARG A 394 -2.52 25.35 -3.81
CA ARG A 394 -1.39 26.18 -3.30
C ARG A 394 -0.74 27.05 -4.36
N LYS A 395 -0.74 26.64 -5.63
CA LYS A 395 -0.12 27.41 -6.71
C LYS A 395 -1.04 28.50 -7.27
N ASN A 396 -2.35 28.35 -7.14
CA ASN A 396 -3.28 29.40 -7.58
C ASN A 396 -3.35 30.59 -6.62
N THR A 397 -2.73 30.46 -5.44
CA THR A 397 -2.66 31.50 -4.42
C THR A 397 -1.28 32.16 -4.31
N ALA A 398 -0.31 31.71 -5.11
CA ALA A 398 1.06 32.21 -5.16
C ALA A 398 1.32 32.77 -6.55
#